data_AF-A0A3Q4H9U2-F1
#
_entry.id   AF-A0A3Q4H9U2-F1
#
_cell.length_a   1.000
_cell.length_b   1.000
_cell.length_c   1.000
_cell.angle_alpha   90.00
_cell.angle_beta   90.00
_cell.angle_gamma   90.00
#
_symmetry.space_group_name_H-M   'P 1'
#
loop_
_entity.id
_entity.type
_entity.pdbx_description
1 polymer ?
#
loop_
_entity_poly.entity_id
_entity_poly.type
_entity_poly.pdbx_seq_one_letter_code
_entity_poly.pdbx_strand_id
1 'polypeptide(L)'
;MNFSTPVKASRLNLSSLLADFTPNTKTWSRIKAALSVHRKGLGNDVHSGVRILNADLSDAEKVYAECGQQRPLPWEECILPQRMKKCLKIGEGTFGEVFSTNNESGDTVALKIIPVEGSEKVNGEDQKTFGEILHEIIISKELSSLKEKQHNQTHGFIGLKDLHCVQGCYPADFLKAWDTFDQQKGSENDRPDFFENDQIFLILEFEFGGIDLENSNGTLASLAVAKSILYQVTAALAVAEQELHFEHRDLHWGNVLVKTTKQKTGSFLVNGTTHSLETRGVLVRIIDYSLSRLEIDDLTVSCDISNDEELFMGRGDYQFEIYRLMRQENGNNWAAYHPHTNVLWLHYLCSKLLSMKYRGSGGRTAKDVREELTGFYDNVLQYSSATEALQSCPMFQ
;
A
#
# COMPACT_ATOMS: atom_id res chain seq x y z
N MET A 1 13.11 -72.20 21.44
CA MET A 1 14.47 -71.62 21.52
C MET A 1 14.51 -70.40 20.62
N ASN A 2 15.00 -69.29 21.18
CA ASN A 2 15.70 -68.19 20.53
C ASN A 2 14.96 -67.17 19.61
N PHE A 3 14.73 -66.00 20.24
CA PHE A 3 15.18 -64.65 19.85
C PHE A 3 14.52 -63.86 18.69
N SER A 4 13.90 -62.73 19.11
CA SER A 4 14.04 -61.34 18.59
C SER A 4 12.91 -60.69 17.76
N THR A 5 12.33 -59.63 18.34
CA THR A 5 11.49 -58.53 17.81
C THR A 5 12.35 -57.41 17.15
N PRO A 6 11.82 -56.29 16.59
CA PRO A 6 10.86 -56.08 15.48
C PRO A 6 11.36 -55.02 14.43
N VAL A 7 10.71 -54.84 13.26
CA VAL A 7 10.88 -53.61 12.43
C VAL A 7 9.58 -53.13 11.79
N LYS A 8 9.21 -51.90 12.22
CA LYS A 8 8.48 -50.76 11.60
C LYS A 8 7.48 -50.96 10.45
N ALA A 9 6.32 -50.37 10.72
CA ALA A 9 5.25 -50.01 9.79
C ALA A 9 5.66 -49.00 8.71
N SER A 10 5.05 -49.11 7.53
CA SER A 10 4.85 -47.98 6.63
C SER A 10 3.60 -48.13 5.74
N ARG A 11 2.78 -47.08 5.83
CA ARG A 11 1.97 -46.41 4.81
C ARG A 11 0.79 -47.16 4.18
N LEU A 12 -0.37 -46.92 4.81
CA LEU A 12 -1.67 -46.88 4.14
C LEU A 12 -1.65 -45.83 3.02
N ASN A 13 -2.21 -46.25 1.88
CA ASN A 13 -2.29 -45.55 0.61
C ASN A 13 -3.49 -44.59 0.64
N LEU A 14 -3.25 -43.29 0.86
CA LEU A 14 -4.26 -42.22 0.87
C LEU A 14 -4.45 -41.62 -0.55
N SER A 15 -4.73 -42.48 -1.54
CA SER A 15 -5.08 -42.06 -2.90
C SER A 15 -6.59 -41.82 -3.11
N SER A 16 -7.36 -41.59 -2.04
CA SER A 16 -8.80 -41.36 -2.12
C SER A 16 -9.32 -40.18 -1.29
N LEU A 17 -8.49 -39.15 -1.07
CA LEU A 17 -8.89 -37.94 -0.31
C LEU A 17 -8.46 -36.61 -0.96
N LEU A 18 -8.17 -36.62 -2.27
CA LEU A 18 -7.85 -35.43 -3.06
C LEU A 18 -8.71 -35.28 -4.33
N ALA A 19 -9.91 -35.87 -4.32
CA ALA A 19 -10.96 -35.52 -5.28
C ALA A 19 -11.92 -34.55 -4.57
N ASP A 20 -11.49 -33.31 -4.40
CA ASP A 20 -12.30 -32.08 -4.23
C ASP A 20 -11.40 -30.93 -3.73
N PHE A 21 -10.48 -30.49 -4.59
CA PHE A 21 -9.93 -29.14 -4.51
C PHE A 21 -10.00 -28.54 -5.91
N THR A 22 -11.03 -27.73 -6.13
CA THR A 22 -11.10 -26.83 -7.29
C THR A 22 -9.88 -25.90 -7.27
N PRO A 23 -9.12 -25.78 -8.37
CA PRO A 23 -8.01 -24.84 -8.45
C PRO A 23 -8.58 -23.42 -8.49
N ASN A 24 -8.38 -22.64 -7.42
CA ASN A 24 -8.81 -21.25 -7.39
C ASN A 24 -7.75 -20.38 -8.09
N THR A 25 -7.73 -20.42 -9.43
CA THR A 25 -6.71 -19.78 -10.28
C THR A 25 -7.09 -18.36 -10.74
N LYS A 26 -7.93 -17.62 -10.01
CA LYS A 26 -8.21 -16.21 -10.38
C LYS A 26 -7.02 -15.28 -10.14
N THR A 27 -6.16 -15.59 -9.16
CA THR A 27 -4.95 -14.82 -8.84
C THR A 27 -3.84 -15.08 -9.86
N TRP A 28 -3.67 -16.35 -10.27
CA TRP A 28 -2.67 -16.79 -11.26
C TRP A 28 -2.87 -16.21 -12.67
N SER A 29 -4.11 -16.00 -13.11
CA SER A 29 -4.40 -15.38 -14.40
C SER A 29 -4.14 -13.86 -14.42
N ARG A 30 -4.27 -13.20 -13.26
CA ARG A 30 -4.04 -11.75 -13.10
C ARG A 30 -2.54 -11.41 -13.09
N ILE A 31 -1.73 -12.22 -12.42
CA ILE A 31 -0.30 -11.93 -12.24
C ILE A 31 0.54 -12.21 -13.50
N LYS A 32 0.22 -13.26 -14.26
CA LYS A 32 0.85 -13.50 -15.58
C LYS A 32 0.63 -12.33 -16.53
N ALA A 33 -0.51 -11.67 -16.38
CA ALA A 33 -0.87 -10.48 -17.10
C ALA A 33 -0.32 -9.22 -16.41
N ALA A 34 0.84 -9.19 -15.77
CA ALA A 34 1.29 -7.93 -15.17
C ALA A 34 2.79 -7.65 -15.16
N LEU A 35 3.68 -8.64 -15.31
CA LEU A 35 5.09 -8.40 -14.99
C LEU A 35 6.08 -9.06 -15.96
N SER A 36 7.21 -8.38 -16.15
CA SER A 36 8.46 -8.96 -16.66
C SER A 36 9.00 -9.91 -15.58
N VAL A 37 8.71 -11.20 -15.73
CA VAL A 37 8.97 -12.23 -14.71
C VAL A 37 10.49 -12.48 -14.57
N HIS A 38 11.09 -12.00 -13.48
CA HIS A 38 12.37 -12.53 -12.99
C HIS A 38 12.09 -13.78 -12.15
N ARG A 39 12.13 -14.95 -12.80
CA ARG A 39 12.00 -16.25 -12.12
C ARG A 39 13.32 -16.58 -11.41
N LYS A 40 13.30 -16.82 -10.09
CA LYS A 40 14.43 -17.46 -9.39
C LYS A 40 14.66 -18.85 -9.99
N GLY A 41 15.85 -19.08 -10.54
CA GLY A 41 16.20 -20.33 -11.21
C GLY A 41 16.19 -21.53 -10.26
N LEU A 42 15.31 -22.49 -10.54
CA LEU A 42 15.37 -23.86 -10.01
C LEU A 42 15.36 -24.83 -11.21
N GLY A 43 16.25 -25.81 -11.14
CA GLY A 43 16.77 -26.62 -12.25
C GLY A 43 15.77 -27.43 -13.08
N ASN A 44 16.31 -27.90 -14.20
CA ASN A 44 15.70 -28.72 -15.25
C ASN A 44 14.82 -29.87 -14.74
N ASP A 45 13.60 -29.95 -15.26
CA ASP A 45 13.00 -31.24 -15.62
C ASP A 45 12.07 -31.09 -16.83
N VAL A 46 12.20 -32.03 -17.76
CA VAL A 46 11.57 -32.07 -19.08
C VAL A 46 10.38 -33.06 -19.08
N HIS A 47 9.31 -32.67 -19.79
CA HIS A 47 8.16 -33.43 -20.31
C HIS A 47 6.81 -33.27 -19.60
N SER A 48 5.89 -32.57 -20.27
CA SER A 48 4.84 -33.20 -21.10
C SER A 48 3.85 -32.11 -21.58
N GLY A 49 3.34 -32.29 -22.80
CA GLY A 49 2.72 -31.22 -23.57
C GLY A 49 1.33 -30.83 -23.09
N VAL A 50 1.18 -29.55 -22.77
CA VAL A 50 -0.05 -28.79 -23.03
C VAL A 50 0.39 -27.53 -23.75
N ARG A 51 0.17 -27.47 -25.07
CA ARG A 51 0.21 -26.20 -25.81
C ARG A 51 -1.02 -25.39 -25.38
N ILE A 52 -0.90 -24.67 -24.27
CA ILE A 52 -1.82 -23.58 -23.96
C ILE A 52 -1.41 -22.42 -24.87
N LEU A 53 -2.31 -22.04 -25.78
CA LEU A 53 -2.21 -20.83 -26.60
C LEU A 53 -2.21 -19.60 -25.66
N ASN A 54 -1.06 -19.25 -25.10
CA ASN A 54 -0.86 -18.02 -24.34
C ASN A 54 -0.22 -17.01 -25.29
N ALA A 55 -1.01 -16.11 -25.87
CA ALA A 55 -0.45 -14.85 -26.33
C ALA A 55 -0.07 -14.07 -25.07
N ASP A 56 1.18 -13.63 -24.97
CA ASP A 56 1.61 -12.72 -23.91
C ASP A 56 0.81 -11.42 -24.08
N LEU A 57 -0.07 -11.12 -23.13
CA LEU A 57 -0.83 -9.86 -23.12
C LEU A 57 0.15 -8.68 -23.07
N SER A 58 -0.12 -7.64 -23.83
CA SER A 58 0.57 -6.36 -23.77
C SER A 58 0.29 -5.64 -22.44
N ASP A 59 1.17 -4.73 -22.00
CA ASP A 59 0.99 -3.98 -20.74
C ASP A 59 -0.31 -3.17 -20.69
N ALA A 60 -0.80 -2.70 -21.84
CA ALA A 60 -2.13 -2.10 -21.96
C ALA A 60 -3.25 -3.10 -21.63
N GLU A 61 -3.26 -4.28 -22.28
CA GLU A 61 -4.28 -5.32 -22.07
C GLU A 61 -4.31 -5.82 -20.63
N LYS A 62 -3.13 -5.90 -20.02
CA LYS A 62 -2.91 -6.21 -18.61
C LYS A 62 -3.60 -5.20 -17.69
N VAL A 63 -3.35 -3.90 -17.89
CA VAL A 63 -4.02 -2.82 -17.13
C VAL A 63 -5.54 -2.85 -17.34
N TYR A 64 -6.01 -3.04 -18.57
CA TYR A 64 -7.45 -3.11 -18.84
C TYR A 64 -8.09 -4.31 -18.16
N ALA A 65 -7.43 -5.48 -18.17
CA ALA A 65 -7.90 -6.66 -17.46
C ALA A 65 -8.00 -6.42 -15.95
N GLU A 66 -7.04 -5.71 -15.36
CA GLU A 66 -7.09 -5.28 -13.97
C GLU A 66 -8.27 -4.32 -13.71
N CYS A 67 -8.61 -3.43 -14.65
CA CYS A 67 -9.77 -2.56 -14.57
C CYS A 67 -11.11 -3.30 -14.83
N GLY A 68 -11.09 -4.57 -15.24
CA GLY A 68 -12.28 -5.26 -15.74
C GLY A 68 -12.81 -4.70 -17.08
N GLN A 69 -11.94 -4.03 -17.83
CA GLN A 69 -12.21 -3.36 -19.09
C GLN A 69 -11.55 -4.11 -20.28
N GLN A 70 -11.96 -3.77 -21.50
CA GLN A 70 -11.32 -4.26 -22.73
C GLN A 70 -10.53 -3.17 -23.46
N ARG A 71 -10.78 -1.90 -23.10
CA ARG A 71 -10.19 -0.69 -23.65
C ARG A 71 -10.41 0.46 -22.65
N PRO A 72 -9.71 1.59 -22.77
CA PRO A 72 -10.04 2.80 -22.03
C PRO A 72 -11.48 3.23 -22.31
N LEU A 73 -12.13 3.75 -21.26
CA LEU A 73 -13.51 4.26 -21.34
C LEU A 73 -13.53 5.80 -21.28
N PRO A 74 -14.56 6.46 -21.83
CA PRO A 74 -14.82 7.86 -21.55
C PRO A 74 -15.02 8.10 -20.06
N TRP A 75 -14.66 9.30 -19.59
CA TRP A 75 -14.78 9.71 -18.19
C TRP A 75 -16.18 9.50 -17.61
N GLU A 76 -17.23 9.82 -18.37
CA GLU A 76 -18.62 9.78 -17.92
C GLU A 76 -19.17 8.35 -17.77
N GLU A 77 -18.51 7.35 -18.38
CA GLU A 77 -18.84 5.94 -18.19
C GLU A 77 -18.30 5.41 -16.85
N CYS A 78 -17.22 6.00 -16.35
CA CYS A 78 -16.58 5.60 -15.09
C CYS A 78 -17.04 6.44 -13.90
N ILE A 79 -17.11 7.76 -14.07
CA ILE A 79 -17.53 8.70 -13.02
C ILE A 79 -18.68 9.53 -13.58
N LEU A 80 -19.89 9.31 -13.08
CA LEU A 80 -21.07 10.02 -13.57
C LEU A 80 -20.91 11.55 -13.42
N PRO A 81 -21.38 12.37 -14.38
CA PRO A 81 -21.23 13.83 -14.32
C PRO A 81 -21.77 14.48 -13.02
N GLN A 82 -22.83 13.92 -12.44
CA GLN A 82 -23.39 14.40 -11.17
C GLN A 82 -22.45 14.16 -9.97
N ARG A 83 -21.60 13.13 -10.06
CA ARG A 83 -20.59 12.77 -9.08
C ARG A 83 -19.33 13.64 -9.25
N MET A 84 -18.93 13.91 -10.50
CA MET A 84 -17.83 14.84 -10.82
C MET A 84 -18.06 16.23 -10.23
N LYS A 85 -19.29 16.77 -10.36
CA LYS A 85 -19.71 18.07 -9.80
C LYS A 85 -19.56 18.20 -8.28
N LYS A 86 -19.48 17.07 -7.58
CA LYS A 86 -19.34 16.99 -6.12
C LYS A 86 -17.90 16.75 -5.69
N CYS A 87 -16.97 16.58 -6.63
CA CYS A 87 -15.57 16.35 -6.32
C CYS A 87 -14.96 17.54 -5.60
N LEU A 88 -14.18 17.25 -4.56
CA LEU A 88 -13.35 18.22 -3.85
C LEU A 88 -11.91 17.69 -3.88
N LYS A 89 -10.95 18.47 -4.39
CA LYS A 89 -9.53 18.09 -4.28
C LYS A 89 -9.15 18.04 -2.79
N ILE A 90 -8.55 16.94 -2.35
CA ILE A 90 -8.19 16.70 -0.95
C ILE A 90 -6.69 16.47 -0.75
N GLY A 91 -5.97 16.15 -1.82
CA GLY A 91 -4.53 15.96 -1.81
C GLY A 91 -3.98 15.95 -3.23
N GLU A 92 -2.66 15.94 -3.30
CA GLU A 92 -1.87 15.90 -4.51
C GLU A 92 -0.60 15.10 -4.23
N GLY A 93 -0.01 14.57 -5.29
CA GLY A 93 1.32 13.98 -5.26
C GLY A 93 1.98 14.18 -6.62
N THR A 94 3.26 13.84 -6.70
CA THR A 94 4.07 14.02 -7.92
C THR A 94 3.39 13.45 -9.17
N PHE A 95 2.78 12.27 -9.05
CA PHE A 95 2.20 11.55 -10.19
C PHE A 95 0.70 11.77 -10.39
N GLY A 96 0.05 12.67 -9.65
CA GLY A 96 -1.38 12.87 -9.85
C GLY A 96 -2.13 13.62 -8.76
N GLU A 97 -3.45 13.55 -8.88
CA GLU A 97 -4.39 14.39 -8.13
C GLU A 97 -5.36 13.51 -7.33
N VAL A 98 -5.72 13.93 -6.12
CA VAL A 98 -6.64 13.18 -5.25
C VAL A 98 -7.89 13.98 -4.94
N PHE A 99 -9.06 13.45 -5.32
CA PHE A 99 -10.36 14.08 -5.09
C PHE A 99 -11.23 13.22 -4.17
N SER A 100 -12.02 13.85 -3.31
CA SER A 100 -13.09 13.19 -2.58
C SER A 100 -14.44 13.43 -3.24
N THR A 101 -15.31 12.42 -3.20
CA THR A 101 -16.72 12.52 -3.62
C THR A 101 -17.54 11.46 -2.89
N ASN A 102 -18.84 11.36 -3.17
CA ASN A 102 -19.68 10.26 -2.70
C ASN A 102 -19.92 9.26 -3.83
N ASN A 103 -19.81 7.97 -3.54
CA ASN A 103 -20.18 6.90 -4.48
C ASN A 103 -21.71 6.69 -4.50
N GLU A 104 -22.19 5.73 -5.30
CA GLU A 104 -23.62 5.43 -5.46
C GLU A 104 -24.29 4.98 -4.15
N SER A 105 -23.53 4.36 -3.24
CA SER A 105 -24.01 3.96 -1.92
C SER A 105 -24.08 5.12 -0.92
N GLY A 106 -23.62 6.31 -1.30
CA GLY A 106 -23.54 7.49 -0.44
C GLY A 106 -22.28 7.56 0.42
N ASP A 107 -21.39 6.57 0.33
CA ASP A 107 -20.12 6.57 1.07
C ASP A 107 -19.16 7.59 0.48
N THR A 108 -18.44 8.32 1.34
CA THR A 108 -17.32 9.15 0.90
C THR A 108 -16.16 8.25 0.45
N VAL A 109 -15.61 8.56 -0.71
CA VAL A 109 -14.50 7.85 -1.36
C VAL A 109 -13.46 8.86 -1.85
N ALA A 110 -12.24 8.38 -2.06
CA ALA A 110 -11.14 9.15 -2.65
C ALA A 110 -10.81 8.60 -4.05
N LEU A 111 -10.62 9.49 -5.02
CA LEU A 111 -10.25 9.20 -6.40
C LEU A 111 -8.82 9.68 -6.62
N LYS A 112 -7.85 8.76 -6.73
CA LYS A 112 -6.49 9.07 -7.17
C LYS A 112 -6.46 8.99 -8.69
N ILE A 113 -6.20 10.11 -9.35
CA ILE A 113 -6.19 10.26 -10.81
C ILE A 113 -4.75 10.40 -11.26
N ILE A 114 -4.30 9.49 -12.12
CA ILE A 114 -2.90 9.37 -12.56
C ILE A 114 -2.87 9.41 -14.09
N PRO A 115 -2.28 10.42 -14.74
CA PRO A 115 -2.03 10.40 -16.18
C PRO A 115 -0.95 9.36 -16.52
N VAL A 116 -1.17 8.60 -17.58
CA VAL A 116 -0.25 7.54 -18.04
C VAL A 116 -0.10 7.58 -19.56
N GLU A 117 1.01 7.04 -20.08
CA GLU A 117 1.32 6.90 -21.51
C GLU A 117 1.43 8.20 -22.32
N GLY A 118 1.28 9.38 -21.71
CA GLY A 118 1.46 10.66 -22.38
C GLY A 118 2.93 11.08 -22.47
N SER A 119 3.26 11.88 -23.49
CA SER A 119 4.62 12.39 -23.73
C SER A 119 4.91 13.71 -23.01
N GLU A 120 3.88 14.41 -22.56
CA GLU A 120 4.02 15.68 -21.83
C GLU A 120 4.38 15.40 -20.38
N LYS A 121 5.32 16.20 -19.84
CA LYS A 121 5.67 16.16 -18.43
C LYS A 121 4.52 16.65 -17.57
N VAL A 122 4.32 16.00 -16.43
CA VAL A 122 3.30 16.35 -15.44
C VAL A 122 4.00 16.57 -14.11
N ASN A 123 3.92 17.78 -13.55
CA ASN A 123 4.58 18.15 -12.29
C ASN A 123 6.11 17.95 -12.34
N GLY A 124 6.72 18.18 -13.51
CA GLY A 124 8.15 17.98 -13.75
C GLY A 124 8.57 16.56 -14.16
N GLU A 125 7.71 15.57 -13.96
CA GLU A 125 8.01 14.15 -14.20
C GLU A 125 7.45 13.62 -15.52
N ASP A 126 8.09 12.59 -16.06
CA ASP A 126 7.54 11.82 -17.17
C ASP A 126 6.34 10.99 -16.69
N GLN A 127 5.33 10.82 -17.55
CA GLN A 127 4.18 9.99 -17.20
C GLN A 127 4.58 8.52 -17.19
N LYS A 128 4.06 7.76 -16.22
CA LYS A 128 4.27 6.32 -16.15
C LYS A 128 3.67 5.63 -17.38
N THR A 129 4.39 4.64 -17.89
CA THR A 129 3.85 3.67 -18.85
C THR A 129 2.88 2.69 -18.17
N PHE A 130 2.12 1.93 -18.94
CA PHE A 130 1.28 0.85 -18.45
C PHE A 130 2.11 -0.20 -17.70
N GLY A 131 3.33 -0.51 -18.18
CA GLY A 131 4.25 -1.41 -17.50
C GLY A 131 4.64 -0.91 -16.12
N GLU A 132 4.93 0.38 -15.99
CA GLU A 132 5.35 1.03 -14.74
C GLU A 132 4.21 1.34 -13.78
N ILE A 133 2.96 1.42 -14.21
CA ILE A 133 1.83 1.64 -13.28
C ILE A 133 1.23 0.33 -12.76
N LEU A 134 1.50 -0.80 -13.43
CA LEU A 134 0.97 -2.11 -13.05
C LEU A 134 1.35 -2.51 -11.63
N HIS A 135 2.56 -2.20 -11.15
CA HIS A 135 2.94 -2.56 -9.79
C HIS A 135 2.06 -1.86 -8.75
N GLU A 136 1.75 -0.56 -8.94
CA GLU A 136 0.93 0.21 -8.00
C GLU A 136 -0.51 -0.34 -7.95
N ILE A 137 -1.05 -0.75 -9.11
CA ILE A 137 -2.37 -1.40 -9.21
C ILE A 137 -2.39 -2.73 -8.43
N ILE A 138 -1.41 -3.60 -8.67
CA ILE A 138 -1.33 -4.92 -8.05
C ILE A 138 -1.17 -4.78 -6.54
N ILE A 139 -0.24 -3.94 -6.09
CA ILE A 139 0.03 -3.75 -4.66
C ILE A 139 -1.21 -3.19 -3.95
N SER A 140 -1.88 -2.21 -4.56
CA SER A 140 -3.14 -1.66 -4.02
C SER A 140 -4.21 -2.73 -3.84
N LYS A 141 -4.34 -3.67 -4.78
CA LYS A 141 -5.30 -4.77 -4.71
C LYS A 141 -4.95 -5.78 -3.64
N GLU A 142 -3.69 -6.23 -3.60
CA GLU A 142 -3.26 -7.24 -2.63
C GLU A 142 -3.36 -6.73 -1.19
N LEU A 143 -2.89 -5.50 -0.92
CA LEU A 143 -3.00 -4.89 0.40
C LEU A 143 -4.45 -4.63 0.81
N SER A 144 -5.31 -4.19 -0.11
CA SER A 144 -6.76 -4.05 0.14
C SER A 144 -7.42 -5.38 0.52
N SER A 145 -6.94 -6.50 -0.05
CA SER A 145 -7.47 -7.84 0.21
C SER A 145 -7.09 -8.41 1.58
N LEU A 146 -6.07 -7.85 2.26
CA LEU A 146 -5.61 -8.33 3.57
C LEU A 146 -6.73 -8.34 4.62
N LYS A 147 -7.76 -7.52 4.48
CA LYS A 147 -8.93 -7.51 5.38
C LYS A 147 -9.80 -8.77 5.28
N GLU A 148 -9.61 -9.61 4.28
CA GLU A 148 -10.41 -10.83 4.01
C GLU A 148 -9.61 -12.13 4.16
N LYS A 149 -8.30 -12.02 4.39
CA LYS A 149 -7.39 -13.16 4.54
C LYS A 149 -7.64 -13.90 5.86
N GLN A 150 -7.35 -15.21 5.84
CA GLN A 150 -7.67 -16.13 6.96
C GLN A 150 -6.51 -16.38 7.92
N HIS A 151 -5.26 -16.08 7.53
CA HIS A 151 -4.07 -16.35 8.35
C HIS A 151 -3.37 -15.05 8.78
N ASN A 152 -3.26 -14.08 7.88
CA ASN A 152 -2.68 -12.78 8.13
C ASN A 152 -3.68 -11.71 7.69
N GLN A 153 -4.33 -11.04 8.63
CA GLN A 153 -5.48 -10.18 8.38
C GLN A 153 -5.31 -8.81 9.03
N THR A 154 -5.50 -7.74 8.27
CA THR A 154 -5.48 -6.37 8.80
C THR A 154 -6.44 -5.46 8.05
N HIS A 155 -6.94 -4.44 8.73
CA HIS A 155 -7.70 -3.33 8.13
C HIS A 155 -6.85 -2.06 8.03
N GLY A 156 -5.54 -2.16 8.24
CA GLY A 156 -4.63 -1.02 8.32
C GLY A 156 -4.21 -0.42 6.98
N PHE A 157 -4.46 -1.09 5.86
CA PHE A 157 -4.24 -0.56 4.51
C PHE A 157 -5.54 -0.02 3.91
N ILE A 158 -5.43 0.97 3.03
CA ILE A 158 -6.60 1.57 2.40
C ILE A 158 -7.31 0.57 1.48
N GLY A 159 -8.63 0.47 1.61
CA GLY A 159 -9.41 -0.37 0.73
C GLY A 159 -9.57 0.24 -0.66
N LEU A 160 -8.98 -0.37 -1.69
CA LEU A 160 -9.35 -0.13 -3.09
C LEU A 160 -10.76 -0.68 -3.35
N LYS A 161 -11.64 0.17 -3.88
CA LYS A 161 -13.06 -0.09 -4.17
C LYS A 161 -13.29 -0.35 -5.65
N ASP A 162 -12.72 0.49 -6.51
CA ASP A 162 -12.85 0.37 -7.96
C ASP A 162 -11.59 0.90 -8.67
N LEU A 163 -11.44 0.53 -9.94
CA LEU A 163 -10.30 0.89 -10.78
C LEU A 163 -10.76 1.06 -12.23
N HIS A 164 -10.42 2.19 -12.83
CA HIS A 164 -10.76 2.46 -14.23
C HIS A 164 -9.57 2.98 -15.03
N CYS A 165 -9.45 2.51 -16.26
CA CYS A 165 -8.66 3.18 -17.29
C CYS A 165 -9.60 4.06 -18.13
N VAL A 166 -9.30 5.36 -18.20
CA VAL A 166 -10.10 6.33 -18.93
C VAL A 166 -9.29 7.05 -20.00
N GLN A 167 -9.97 7.56 -21.01
CA GLN A 167 -9.38 8.36 -22.08
C GLN A 167 -10.19 9.65 -22.30
N GLY A 168 -9.50 10.76 -22.49
CA GLY A 168 -10.10 12.06 -22.79
C GLY A 168 -9.50 13.21 -21.98
N CYS A 169 -9.86 14.45 -22.31
CA CYS A 169 -9.42 15.64 -21.58
C CYS A 169 -9.79 15.58 -20.08
N TYR A 170 -9.05 16.31 -19.26
CA TYR A 170 -9.36 16.47 -17.85
C TYR A 170 -10.73 17.16 -17.65
N PRO A 171 -11.70 16.58 -16.91
CA PRO A 171 -13.04 17.14 -16.91
C PRO A 171 -13.13 18.50 -16.19
N ALA A 172 -13.95 19.41 -16.72
CA ALA A 172 -14.07 20.78 -16.22
C ALA A 172 -14.47 20.89 -14.73
N ASP A 173 -15.28 19.94 -14.23
CA ASP A 173 -15.66 19.90 -12.81
C ASP A 173 -14.46 19.56 -11.91
N PHE A 174 -13.54 18.70 -12.35
CA PHE A 174 -12.30 18.42 -11.62
C PHE A 174 -11.32 19.59 -11.68
N LEU A 175 -11.20 20.26 -12.83
CA LEU A 175 -10.41 21.50 -12.96
C LEU A 175 -10.89 22.58 -11.99
N LYS A 176 -12.20 22.77 -11.88
CA LYS A 176 -12.79 23.72 -10.91
C LYS A 176 -12.48 23.33 -9.46
N ALA A 177 -12.50 22.04 -9.14
CA ALA A 177 -12.13 21.55 -7.81
C ALA A 177 -10.64 21.76 -7.52
N TRP A 178 -9.79 21.59 -8.53
CA TRP A 178 -8.36 21.90 -8.47
C TRP A 178 -8.13 23.39 -8.22
N ASP A 179 -8.76 24.28 -9.00
CA ASP A 179 -8.66 25.74 -8.85
C ASP A 179 -9.08 26.21 -7.45
N THR A 180 -10.13 25.58 -6.90
CA THR A 180 -10.63 25.90 -5.56
C THR A 180 -9.61 25.52 -4.48
N PHE A 181 -8.92 24.39 -4.65
CA PHE A 181 -7.89 23.94 -3.72
C PHE A 181 -6.66 24.84 -3.78
N ASP A 182 -6.18 25.15 -4.99
CA ASP A 182 -5.02 26.02 -5.20
C ASP A 182 -5.26 27.41 -4.58
N GLN A 183 -6.45 28.00 -4.79
CA GLN A 183 -6.80 29.28 -4.16
C GLN A 183 -6.83 29.24 -2.62
N GLN A 184 -7.11 28.08 -2.02
CA GLN A 184 -7.26 27.94 -0.56
C GLN A 184 -5.98 27.50 0.14
N LYS A 185 -5.18 26.65 -0.49
CA LYS A 185 -4.02 25.99 0.11
C LYS A 185 -2.71 26.21 -0.65
N GLY A 186 -2.78 26.63 -1.91
CA GLY A 186 -1.70 26.50 -2.89
C GLY A 186 -1.58 25.05 -3.37
N SER A 187 -1.29 24.89 -4.66
CA SER A 187 -0.89 23.63 -5.28
C SER A 187 0.59 23.72 -5.67
N GLU A 188 1.34 22.65 -5.39
CA GLU A 188 2.71 22.49 -5.90
C GLU A 188 2.70 21.89 -7.32
N ASN A 189 1.59 21.23 -7.69
CA ASN A 189 1.38 20.65 -9.01
C ASN A 189 1.01 21.67 -10.08
N ASP A 190 1.25 21.31 -11.35
CA ASP A 190 0.74 22.02 -12.52
C ASP A 190 -0.78 21.88 -12.63
N ARG A 191 -1.46 22.91 -13.12
CA ARG A 191 -2.89 22.82 -13.41
C ARG A 191 -3.11 21.79 -14.53
N PRO A 192 -3.93 20.73 -14.35
CA PRO A 192 -4.04 19.63 -15.31
C PRO A 192 -4.97 19.94 -16.49
N ASP A 193 -4.82 21.10 -17.14
CA ASP A 193 -5.70 21.60 -18.20
C ASP A 193 -5.14 21.48 -19.63
N PHE A 194 -3.93 20.95 -19.75
CA PHE A 194 -3.21 20.77 -21.02
C PHE A 194 -3.44 19.39 -21.67
N PHE A 195 -4.21 18.50 -21.03
CA PHE A 195 -4.45 17.16 -21.55
C PHE A 195 -5.45 17.14 -22.71
N GLU A 196 -5.05 16.53 -23.82
CA GLU A 196 -5.86 16.36 -25.03
C GLU A 196 -6.75 15.10 -24.97
N ASN A 197 -7.61 14.92 -25.98
CA ASN A 197 -8.62 13.86 -26.01
C ASN A 197 -8.05 12.43 -26.07
N ASP A 198 -6.80 12.26 -26.46
CA ASP A 198 -6.13 10.97 -26.56
C ASP A 198 -5.41 10.55 -25.27
N GLN A 199 -5.23 11.48 -24.30
CA GLN A 199 -4.60 11.21 -23.02
C GLN A 199 -5.33 10.09 -22.26
N ILE A 200 -4.54 9.18 -21.66
CA ILE A 200 -5.02 8.10 -20.81
C ILE A 200 -4.82 8.46 -19.33
N PHE A 201 -5.79 8.12 -18.49
CA PHE A 201 -5.66 8.20 -17.04
C PHE A 201 -6.07 6.89 -16.39
N LEU A 202 -5.47 6.61 -15.23
CA LEU A 202 -6.04 5.68 -14.27
C LEU A 202 -6.78 6.43 -13.17
N ILE A 203 -7.93 5.88 -12.78
CA ILE A 203 -8.70 6.34 -11.63
C ILE A 203 -8.75 5.19 -10.63
N LEU A 204 -8.03 5.32 -9.53
CA LEU A 204 -8.11 4.40 -8.40
C LEU A 204 -9.11 4.96 -7.38
N GLU A 205 -10.24 4.28 -7.20
CA GLU A 205 -11.23 4.64 -6.20
C GLU A 205 -10.92 3.91 -4.89
N PHE A 206 -10.57 4.66 -3.85
CA PHE A 206 -10.30 4.17 -2.51
C PHE A 206 -11.44 4.52 -1.55
N GLU A 207 -11.60 3.73 -0.50
CA GLU A 207 -12.40 4.16 0.64
C GLU A 207 -11.83 5.47 1.24
N PHE A 208 -12.68 6.27 1.89
CA PHE A 208 -12.18 7.47 2.57
C PHE A 208 -11.50 7.14 3.90
N GLY A 209 -10.17 7.25 3.91
CA GLY A 209 -9.29 6.91 5.03
C GLY A 209 -9.12 7.99 6.10
N GLY A 210 -9.65 9.20 5.90
CA GLY A 210 -9.55 10.30 6.85
C GLY A 210 -8.55 11.37 6.40
N ILE A 211 -7.84 11.96 7.36
CA ILE A 211 -6.84 13.02 7.14
C ILE A 211 -5.46 12.42 7.43
N ASP A 212 -4.44 12.77 6.66
CA ASP A 212 -3.06 12.34 6.92
C ASP A 212 -2.49 12.91 8.23
N LEU A 213 -1.39 12.33 8.71
CA LEU A 213 -0.78 12.75 9.99
C LEU A 213 -0.16 14.15 9.90
N GLU A 214 0.35 14.56 8.74
CA GLU A 214 0.94 15.88 8.52
C GLU A 214 -0.09 16.99 8.75
N ASN A 215 -1.27 16.84 8.15
CA ASN A 215 -2.43 17.72 8.34
C ASN A 215 -3.17 17.51 9.68
N SER A 216 -2.76 16.51 10.48
CA SER A 216 -3.32 16.24 11.81
C SER A 216 -2.54 16.86 12.97
N ASN A 217 -1.48 17.62 12.68
CA ASN A 217 -0.69 18.28 13.72
C ASN A 217 -1.53 19.28 14.55
N GLY A 218 -1.59 19.10 15.86
CA GLY A 218 -2.43 19.90 16.77
C GLY A 218 -3.90 19.48 16.83
N THR A 219 -4.35 18.50 16.03
CA THR A 219 -5.74 18.02 16.04
C THR A 219 -5.92 16.76 16.88
N LEU A 220 -4.87 15.92 16.99
CA LEU A 220 -4.88 14.70 17.77
C LEU A 220 -5.02 14.96 19.28
N ALA A 221 -5.75 14.08 19.97
CA ALA A 221 -6.14 14.32 21.36
C ALA A 221 -4.97 14.22 22.34
N SER A 222 -4.06 13.25 22.20
CA SER A 222 -2.96 13.02 23.14
C SER A 222 -1.89 12.09 22.57
N LEU A 223 -0.75 11.99 23.26
CA LEU A 223 0.30 11.00 22.97
C LEU A 223 -0.19 9.54 23.07
N ALA A 224 -1.24 9.25 23.84
CA ALA A 224 -1.83 7.92 23.84
C ALA A 224 -2.47 7.55 22.49
N VAL A 225 -3.02 8.55 21.78
CA VAL A 225 -3.50 8.36 20.41
C VAL A 225 -2.32 8.11 19.47
N ALA A 226 -1.20 8.82 19.65
CA ALA A 226 0.02 8.62 18.88
C ALA A 226 0.59 7.20 19.04
N LYS A 227 0.66 6.69 20.29
CA LYS A 227 1.03 5.30 20.57
C LYS A 227 0.10 4.31 19.87
N SER A 228 -1.21 4.55 19.90
CA SER A 228 -2.19 3.70 19.19
C SER A 228 -2.00 3.72 17.67
N ILE A 229 -1.74 4.89 17.07
CA ILE A 229 -1.44 5.01 15.64
C ILE A 229 -0.20 4.20 15.29
N LEU A 230 0.90 4.37 16.04
CA LEU A 230 2.14 3.64 15.81
C LEU A 230 1.96 2.13 15.96
N TYR A 231 1.19 1.67 16.97
CA TYR A 231 0.81 0.25 17.10
C TYR A 231 0.07 -0.22 15.84
N GLN A 232 -0.99 0.48 15.43
CA GLN A 232 -1.79 0.11 14.26
C GLN A 232 -0.94 0.02 12.98
N VAL A 233 -0.01 0.95 12.76
CA VAL A 233 0.93 0.94 11.64
C VAL A 233 1.85 -0.28 11.73
N THR A 234 2.53 -0.49 12.86
CA THR A 234 3.44 -1.64 13.05
C THR A 234 2.71 -2.98 12.84
N ALA A 235 1.50 -3.11 13.37
CA ALA A 235 0.68 -4.30 13.19
C ALA A 235 0.28 -4.53 11.73
N ALA A 236 -0.10 -3.47 11.00
CA ALA A 236 -0.43 -3.58 9.58
C ALA A 236 0.79 -4.00 8.74
N LEU A 237 1.95 -3.40 8.98
CA LEU A 237 3.20 -3.75 8.30
C LEU A 237 3.61 -5.19 8.62
N ALA A 238 3.55 -5.62 9.88
CA ALA A 238 3.85 -6.99 10.26
C ALA A 238 2.93 -8.01 9.56
N VAL A 239 1.63 -7.74 9.47
CA VAL A 239 0.69 -8.59 8.73
C VAL A 239 1.08 -8.70 7.25
N ALA A 240 1.41 -7.58 6.61
CA ALA A 240 1.80 -7.56 5.21
C ALA A 240 3.19 -8.19 4.96
N GLU A 241 4.13 -8.06 5.90
CA GLU A 241 5.41 -8.78 5.86
C GLU A 241 5.18 -10.30 5.87
N GLN A 242 4.31 -10.80 6.75
CA GLN A 242 4.02 -12.23 6.88
C GLN A 242 3.25 -12.80 5.69
N GLU A 243 2.32 -12.04 5.11
CA GLU A 243 1.49 -12.54 3.98
C GLU A 243 2.17 -12.35 2.62
N LEU A 244 2.90 -11.26 2.43
CA LEU A 244 3.29 -10.75 1.11
C LEU A 244 4.77 -10.36 1.01
N HIS A 245 5.60 -10.60 2.04
CA HIS A 245 6.96 -10.06 2.10
C HIS A 245 7.00 -8.56 1.74
N PHE A 246 6.05 -7.81 2.30
CA PHE A 246 5.81 -6.42 1.94
C PHE A 246 6.84 -5.46 2.54
N GLU A 247 7.22 -4.46 1.75
CA GLU A 247 7.92 -3.25 2.17
C GLU A 247 7.19 -2.03 1.60
N HIS A 248 6.89 -1.04 2.45
CA HIS A 248 6.19 0.17 1.98
C HIS A 248 7.11 1.09 1.18
N ARG A 249 8.33 1.30 1.70
CA ARG A 249 9.42 2.11 1.12
C ARG A 249 9.15 3.61 0.92
N ASP A 250 7.98 4.09 1.32
CA ASP A 250 7.65 5.51 1.27
C ASP A 250 6.65 5.93 2.36
N LEU A 251 6.78 5.39 3.57
CA LEU A 251 5.78 5.58 4.63
C LEU A 251 6.03 6.89 5.42
N HIS A 252 6.10 8.01 4.71
CA HIS A 252 6.12 9.31 5.35
C HIS A 252 4.76 9.62 6.00
N TRP A 253 4.71 10.64 6.87
CA TRP A 253 3.50 10.94 7.65
C TRP A 253 2.29 11.39 6.81
N GLY A 254 2.51 11.79 5.55
CA GLY A 254 1.45 12.04 4.56
C GLY A 254 0.74 10.75 4.11
N ASN A 255 1.44 9.61 4.20
CA ASN A 255 0.94 8.30 3.79
C ASN A 255 0.29 7.49 4.93
N VAL A 256 0.05 8.13 6.07
CA VAL A 256 -0.68 7.55 7.20
C VAL A 256 -1.94 8.37 7.45
N LEU A 257 -3.08 7.88 6.98
CA LEU A 257 -4.37 8.52 7.22
C LEU A 257 -4.94 8.08 8.58
N VAL A 258 -5.61 9.02 9.26
CA VAL A 258 -6.34 8.80 10.50
C VAL A 258 -7.80 9.22 10.37
N LYS A 259 -8.68 8.31 10.80
CA LYS A 259 -10.13 8.52 10.83
C LYS A 259 -10.68 8.30 12.23
N THR A 260 -11.59 9.17 12.67
CA THR A 260 -12.24 9.00 13.96
C THR A 260 -13.14 7.76 13.98
N THR A 261 -13.14 7.04 15.11
CA THR A 261 -13.96 5.84 15.30
C THR A 261 -14.59 5.78 16.68
N LYS A 262 -15.77 5.14 16.75
CA LYS A 262 -16.43 4.76 18.01
C LYS A 262 -16.00 3.38 18.50
N GLN A 263 -15.34 2.58 17.64
CA GLN A 263 -14.81 1.27 18.03
C GLN A 263 -13.68 1.47 19.03
N LYS A 264 -13.80 0.88 20.22
CA LYS A 264 -12.78 1.03 21.29
C LYS A 264 -11.53 0.20 21.02
N THR A 265 -11.72 -0.95 20.39
CA THR A 265 -10.67 -1.92 20.07
C THR A 265 -10.69 -2.25 18.59
N GLY A 266 -9.51 -2.40 18.00
CA GLY A 266 -9.31 -3.00 16.68
C GLY A 266 -8.72 -4.40 16.84
N SER A 267 -8.79 -5.20 15.80
CA SER A 267 -8.20 -6.54 15.76
C SER A 267 -7.44 -6.78 14.46
N PHE A 268 -6.42 -7.62 14.55
CA PHE A 268 -5.64 -8.10 13.42
C PHE A 268 -5.25 -9.55 13.67
N LEU A 269 -4.87 -10.26 12.61
CA LEU A 269 -4.49 -11.67 12.65
C LEU A 269 -3.06 -11.80 12.13
N VAL A 270 -2.19 -12.47 12.88
CA VAL A 270 -0.82 -12.80 12.43
C VAL A 270 -0.64 -14.30 12.63
N ASN A 271 -0.28 -15.02 11.56
CA ASN A 271 -0.06 -16.47 11.60
C ASN A 271 -1.21 -17.24 12.27
N GLY A 272 -2.45 -16.84 11.98
CA GLY A 272 -3.67 -17.45 12.52
C GLY A 272 -4.01 -17.07 13.96
N THR A 273 -3.20 -16.24 14.63
CA THR A 273 -3.45 -15.78 16.00
C THR A 273 -4.09 -14.40 15.99
N THR A 274 -5.24 -14.25 16.66
CA THR A 274 -5.95 -12.97 16.76
C THR A 274 -5.35 -12.12 17.87
N HIS A 275 -5.01 -10.89 17.52
CA HIS A 275 -4.53 -9.87 18.44
C HIS A 275 -5.51 -8.70 18.45
N SER A 276 -5.59 -8.01 19.59
CA SER A 276 -6.44 -6.83 19.75
C SER A 276 -5.65 -5.67 20.33
N LEU A 277 -5.92 -4.46 19.86
CA LEU A 277 -5.34 -3.22 20.36
C LEU A 277 -6.44 -2.19 20.65
N GLU A 278 -6.16 -1.23 21.51
CA GLU A 278 -7.05 -0.08 21.73
C GLU A 278 -6.86 0.96 20.63
N THR A 279 -7.95 1.36 19.97
CA THR A 279 -7.94 2.35 18.87
C THR A 279 -7.68 3.78 19.36
N ARG A 280 -7.95 4.02 20.66
CA ARG A 280 -7.95 5.36 21.26
C ARG A 280 -8.78 6.37 20.44
N GLY A 281 -9.84 5.89 19.79
CA GLY A 281 -10.77 6.70 19.01
C GLY A 281 -10.34 7.01 17.57
N VAL A 282 -9.25 6.41 17.09
CA VAL A 282 -8.78 6.56 15.69
C VAL A 282 -8.49 5.21 15.03
N LEU A 283 -8.77 5.13 13.72
CA LEU A 283 -8.34 4.04 12.85
C LEU A 283 -7.30 4.57 11.87
N VAL A 284 -6.26 3.77 11.63
CA VAL A 284 -5.22 4.06 10.63
C VAL A 284 -5.59 3.45 9.27
N ARG A 285 -5.24 4.18 8.20
CA ARG A 285 -5.12 3.65 6.83
C ARG A 285 -3.80 4.08 6.21
N ILE A 286 -2.96 3.11 5.89
CA ILE A 286 -1.72 3.29 5.15
C ILE A 286 -2.07 3.40 3.65
N ILE A 287 -1.50 4.39 2.96
CA ILE A 287 -1.76 4.71 1.55
C ILE A 287 -0.45 4.88 0.77
N ASP A 288 -0.60 5.04 -0.54
CA ASP A 288 0.46 5.29 -1.54
C ASP A 288 1.54 4.22 -1.61
N TYR A 289 1.41 3.38 -2.64
CA TYR A 289 2.28 2.23 -2.84
C TYR A 289 3.20 2.40 -4.05
N SER A 290 3.44 3.66 -4.45
CA SER A 290 4.21 3.99 -5.66
C SER A 290 5.63 3.41 -5.63
N LEU A 291 6.28 3.37 -4.46
CA LEU A 291 7.64 2.82 -4.27
C LEU A 291 7.65 1.43 -3.61
N SER A 292 6.48 0.87 -3.32
CA SER A 292 6.36 -0.33 -2.52
C SER A 292 6.84 -1.59 -3.25
N ARG A 293 7.03 -2.64 -2.47
CA ARG A 293 7.44 -3.96 -2.93
C ARG A 293 6.71 -5.06 -2.18
N LEU A 294 6.37 -6.14 -2.89
CA LEU A 294 5.88 -7.38 -2.29
C LEU A 294 6.21 -8.61 -3.16
N GLU A 295 5.85 -9.78 -2.66
CA GLU A 295 5.86 -11.05 -3.39
C GLU A 295 4.46 -11.69 -3.39
N ILE A 296 4.08 -12.24 -4.54
CA ILE A 296 2.88 -13.07 -4.70
C ILE A 296 3.30 -14.32 -5.46
N ASP A 297 3.03 -15.51 -4.92
CA ASP A 297 3.38 -16.79 -5.57
C ASP A 297 4.85 -16.83 -6.08
N ASP A 298 5.80 -16.38 -5.23
CA ASP A 298 7.24 -16.24 -5.52
C ASP A 298 7.61 -15.23 -6.63
N LEU A 299 6.66 -14.41 -7.08
CA LEU A 299 6.88 -13.33 -8.04
C LEU A 299 6.98 -12.00 -7.31
N THR A 300 8.11 -11.31 -7.49
CA THR A 300 8.32 -9.97 -6.93
C THR A 300 7.61 -8.93 -7.77
N VAL A 301 6.83 -8.08 -7.08
CA VAL A 301 6.22 -6.87 -7.62
C VAL A 301 6.88 -5.69 -6.92
N SER A 302 7.57 -4.82 -7.66
CA SER A 302 8.30 -3.69 -7.08
C SER A 302 8.46 -2.56 -8.08
N CYS A 303 8.54 -1.33 -7.57
CA CYS A 303 9.08 -0.19 -8.31
C CYS A 303 10.61 -0.24 -8.31
N ASP A 304 11.24 -0.10 -9.47
CA ASP A 304 12.69 0.01 -9.56
C ASP A 304 13.11 1.49 -9.60
N ILE A 305 13.71 1.95 -8.51
CA ILE A 305 14.22 3.32 -8.35
C ILE A 305 15.76 3.36 -8.33
N SER A 306 16.43 2.35 -8.92
CA SER A 306 17.90 2.26 -8.90
C SER A 306 18.61 3.45 -9.54
N ASN A 307 17.93 4.14 -10.47
CA ASN A 307 18.44 5.24 -11.29
C ASN A 307 17.85 6.61 -10.92
N ASP A 308 16.98 6.68 -9.90
CA ASP A 308 16.34 7.92 -9.46
C ASP A 308 17.26 8.68 -8.48
N GLU A 309 18.22 9.43 -9.01
CA GLU A 309 19.16 10.18 -8.16
C GLU A 309 18.49 11.38 -7.45
N GLU A 310 17.42 11.95 -8.00
CA GLU A 310 16.74 13.11 -7.42
C GLU A 310 16.09 12.75 -6.07
N LEU A 311 15.45 11.58 -6.00
CA LEU A 311 14.89 11.04 -4.76
C LEU A 311 15.93 10.96 -3.62
N PHE A 312 17.17 10.57 -3.92
CA PHE A 312 18.23 10.43 -2.91
C PHE A 312 18.94 11.75 -2.56
N MET A 313 18.79 12.78 -3.40
CA MET A 313 19.38 14.10 -3.21
C MET A 313 18.56 15.02 -2.28
N GLY A 314 17.32 14.63 -1.95
CA GLY A 314 16.43 15.39 -1.06
C GLY A 314 17.05 15.73 0.30
N ARG A 315 16.69 16.90 0.85
CA ARG A 315 17.22 17.44 2.11
C ARG A 315 16.15 18.19 2.90
N GLY A 316 16.40 18.43 4.18
CA GLY A 316 15.55 19.27 5.04
C GLY A 316 14.59 18.49 5.93
N ASP A 317 14.40 17.20 5.66
CA ASP A 317 13.61 16.29 6.48
C ASP A 317 14.32 14.94 6.70
N TYR A 318 14.00 14.26 7.80
CA TYR A 318 14.51 12.91 8.07
C TYR A 318 14.00 11.89 7.04
N GLN A 319 12.86 12.16 6.39
CA GLN A 319 12.32 11.37 5.29
C GLN A 319 13.38 11.05 4.23
N PHE A 320 14.14 12.07 3.80
CA PHE A 320 15.14 11.89 2.75
C PHE A 320 16.33 11.04 3.20
N GLU A 321 16.61 10.99 4.51
CA GLU A 321 17.62 10.08 5.04
C GLU A 321 17.14 8.63 4.98
N ILE A 322 15.84 8.38 5.15
CA ILE A 322 15.29 7.03 5.02
C ILE A 322 15.53 6.47 3.61
N TYR A 323 15.35 7.26 2.54
CA TYR A 323 15.66 6.79 1.18
C TYR A 323 17.13 6.38 1.02
N ARG A 324 18.06 7.17 1.58
CA ARG A 324 19.50 6.86 1.55
C ARG A 324 19.84 5.60 2.35
N LEU A 325 19.26 5.44 3.54
CA LEU A 325 19.44 4.25 4.37
C LEU A 325 18.89 2.99 3.68
N MET A 326 17.71 3.05 3.07
CA MET A 326 17.16 1.93 2.28
C MET A 326 18.08 1.55 1.12
N ARG A 327 18.57 2.54 0.34
CA ARG A 327 19.53 2.31 -0.77
C ARG A 327 20.81 1.64 -0.28
N GLN A 328 21.30 2.05 0.89
CA GLN A 328 22.48 1.46 1.51
C GLN A 328 22.22 0.01 1.95
N GLU A 329 21.09 -0.27 2.60
CA GLU A 329 20.77 -1.60 3.13
C GLU A 329 20.49 -2.64 2.05
N ASN A 330 19.83 -2.24 0.97
CA ASN A 330 19.53 -3.13 -0.15
C ASN A 330 20.63 -3.17 -1.21
N GLY A 331 21.70 -2.37 -1.06
CA GLY A 331 22.78 -2.28 -2.05
C GLY A 331 22.31 -1.79 -3.43
N ASN A 332 21.32 -0.91 -3.47
CA ASN A 332 20.61 -0.43 -4.65
C ASN A 332 19.85 -1.53 -5.44
N ASN A 333 19.54 -2.68 -4.82
CA ASN A 333 18.72 -3.73 -5.41
C ASN A 333 17.28 -3.66 -4.87
N TRP A 334 16.40 -2.96 -5.58
CA TRP A 334 15.03 -2.72 -5.16
C TRP A 334 14.10 -3.92 -5.35
N ALA A 335 14.49 -4.99 -6.03
CA ALA A 335 13.70 -6.22 -6.08
C ALA A 335 13.87 -7.10 -4.83
N ALA A 336 15.00 -6.97 -4.13
CA ALA A 336 15.29 -7.78 -2.94
C ALA A 336 14.31 -7.49 -1.79
N TYR A 337 14.11 -8.49 -0.92
CA TYR A 337 13.30 -8.33 0.28
C TYR A 337 14.15 -7.91 1.47
N HIS A 338 13.92 -6.71 1.99
CA HIS A 338 14.59 -6.12 3.13
C HIS A 338 13.56 -5.54 4.11
N PRO A 339 12.89 -6.34 4.96
CA PRO A 339 11.84 -5.84 5.86
C PRO A 339 12.32 -4.79 6.87
N HIS A 340 13.63 -4.65 7.06
CA HIS A 340 14.20 -3.58 7.85
C HIS A 340 13.87 -2.18 7.30
N THR A 341 13.56 -2.05 6.01
CA THR A 341 13.08 -0.77 5.46
C THR A 341 11.78 -0.30 6.11
N ASN A 342 10.88 -1.22 6.50
CA ASN A 342 9.68 -0.87 7.29
C ASN A 342 10.07 -0.36 8.69
N VAL A 343 11.12 -0.91 9.30
CA VAL A 343 11.65 -0.48 10.60
C VAL A 343 12.21 0.95 10.52
N LEU A 344 12.94 1.26 9.46
CA LEU A 344 13.42 2.63 9.19
C LEU A 344 12.26 3.63 9.12
N TRP A 345 11.17 3.26 8.45
CA TRP A 345 9.96 4.10 8.39
C TRP A 345 9.21 4.19 9.72
N LEU A 346 9.14 3.11 10.51
CA LEU A 346 8.59 3.16 11.87
C LEU A 346 9.39 4.09 12.78
N HIS A 347 10.71 4.10 12.65
CA HIS A 347 11.59 5.03 13.37
C HIS A 347 11.31 6.48 12.97
N TYR A 348 11.22 6.76 11.66
CA TYR A 348 10.80 8.05 11.14
C TYR A 348 9.43 8.49 11.68
N LEU A 349 8.41 7.63 11.59
CA LEU A 349 7.06 7.94 12.05
C LEU A 349 7.03 8.21 13.56
N CYS A 350 7.78 7.45 14.35
CA CYS A 350 7.87 7.68 15.79
C CYS A 350 8.48 9.07 16.09
N SER A 351 9.53 9.47 15.36
CA SER A 351 10.11 10.82 15.45
C SER A 351 9.07 11.91 15.16
N LYS A 352 8.31 11.75 14.09
CA LYS A 352 7.22 12.67 13.73
C LYS A 352 6.15 12.73 14.81
N LEU A 353 5.64 11.59 15.28
CA LEU A 353 4.65 11.53 16.35
C LEU A 353 5.16 12.17 17.66
N LEU A 354 6.44 12.00 18.02
CA LEU A 354 7.02 12.63 19.21
C LEU A 354 7.12 14.17 19.11
N SER A 355 7.28 14.69 17.89
CA SER A 355 7.42 16.13 17.59
C SER A 355 6.10 16.87 17.33
N MET A 356 5.01 16.14 17.04
CA MET A 356 3.69 16.73 16.84
C MET A 356 3.13 17.42 18.10
N LYS A 357 2.24 18.38 17.87
CA LYS A 357 1.44 19.03 18.91
C LYS A 357 0.14 18.25 19.15
N TYR A 358 -0.32 18.21 20.39
CA TYR A 358 -1.53 17.50 20.83
C TYR A 358 -2.45 18.43 21.62
N ARG A 359 -3.76 18.20 21.55
CA ARG A 359 -4.77 19.04 22.23
C ARG A 359 -4.73 18.90 23.75
N GLY A 360 -4.47 17.71 24.26
CA GLY A 360 -4.46 17.43 25.70
C GLY A 360 -3.29 18.11 26.41
N SER A 361 -3.57 18.75 27.54
CA SER A 361 -2.54 19.30 28.43
C SER A 361 -1.71 18.16 29.03
N GLY A 362 -0.38 18.27 28.97
CA GLY A 362 0.54 17.30 29.54
C GLY A 362 0.22 16.99 31.00
N GLY A 363 0.35 15.71 31.37
CA GLY A 363 0.14 15.19 32.71
C GLY A 363 0.99 13.93 32.91
N ARG A 364 0.91 13.29 34.09
CA ARG A 364 1.74 12.12 34.41
C ARG A 364 1.62 11.00 33.38
N THR A 365 0.40 10.63 33.00
CA THR A 365 0.13 9.63 31.95
C THR A 365 0.73 10.03 30.60
N ALA A 366 0.74 11.32 30.24
CA ALA A 366 1.36 11.77 29.00
C ALA A 366 2.89 11.70 29.04
N LYS A 367 3.49 11.86 30.24
CA LYS A 367 4.92 11.67 30.45
C LYS A 367 5.30 10.20 30.30
N ASP A 368 4.56 9.31 30.95
CA ASP A 368 4.81 7.86 30.88
C ASP A 368 4.71 7.36 29.43
N VAL A 369 3.68 7.77 28.68
CA VAL A 369 3.54 7.41 27.25
C VAL A 369 4.65 8.03 26.40
N ARG A 370 5.13 9.23 26.73
CA ARG A 370 6.29 9.82 26.05
C ARG A 370 7.54 9.00 26.28
N GLU A 371 7.79 8.55 27.51
CA GLU A 371 8.92 7.69 27.86
C GLU A 371 8.86 6.36 27.09
N GLU A 372 7.68 5.75 26.95
CA GLU A 372 7.49 4.55 26.13
C GLU A 372 7.78 4.78 24.64
N LEU A 373 7.25 5.87 24.05
CA LEU A 373 7.50 6.22 22.65
C LEU A 373 8.97 6.56 22.40
N THR A 374 9.62 7.28 23.31
CA THR A 374 11.06 7.55 23.24
C THR A 374 11.87 6.25 23.37
N GLY A 375 11.48 5.36 24.28
CA GLY A 375 12.09 4.04 24.40
C GLY A 375 11.93 3.20 23.12
N PHE A 376 10.77 3.28 22.45
CA PHE A 376 10.60 2.67 21.13
C PHE A 376 11.53 3.30 20.09
N TYR A 377 11.55 4.64 19.98
CA TYR A 377 12.42 5.37 19.07
C TYR A 377 13.91 5.00 19.24
N ASP A 378 14.40 4.95 20.47
CA ASP A 378 15.81 4.66 20.76
C ASP A 378 16.21 3.21 20.41
N ASN A 379 15.26 2.28 20.35
CA ASN A 379 15.55 0.85 20.21
C ASN A 379 14.99 0.21 18.93
N VAL A 380 14.07 0.86 18.21
CA VAL A 380 13.36 0.24 17.08
C VAL A 380 14.29 -0.21 15.96
N LEU A 381 15.38 0.52 15.71
CA LEU A 381 16.39 0.20 14.69
C LEU A 381 17.20 -1.08 15.00
N GLN A 382 17.02 -1.69 16.19
CA GLN A 382 17.66 -2.96 16.53
C GLN A 382 16.83 -4.17 16.04
N TYR A 383 15.55 -3.99 15.71
CA TYR A 383 14.70 -5.04 15.16
C TYR A 383 14.93 -5.19 13.66
N SER A 384 14.87 -6.41 13.15
CA SER A 384 15.05 -6.75 11.74
C SER A 384 13.83 -6.48 10.86
N SER A 385 12.64 -6.32 11.44
CA SER A 385 11.36 -6.20 10.73
C SER A 385 10.27 -5.56 11.61
N ALA A 386 9.17 -5.10 11.01
CA ALA A 386 8.00 -4.65 11.77
C ALA A 386 7.37 -5.82 12.55
N THR A 387 7.44 -7.04 12.01
CA THR A 387 7.03 -8.29 12.68
C THR A 387 7.80 -8.50 13.99
N GLU A 388 9.14 -8.41 13.95
CA GLU A 388 9.96 -8.57 15.15
C GLU A 388 9.69 -7.44 16.16
N ALA A 389 9.58 -6.19 15.68
CA ALA A 389 9.23 -5.06 16.54
C ALA A 389 7.89 -5.28 17.25
N LEU A 390 6.87 -5.77 16.55
CA LEU A 390 5.55 -6.09 17.12
C LEU A 390 5.63 -7.18 18.20
N GLN A 391 6.43 -8.22 17.97
CA GLN A 391 6.54 -9.39 18.84
C GLN A 391 7.43 -9.17 20.06
N SER A 392 8.48 -8.36 19.92
CA SER A 392 9.55 -8.24 20.92
C SER A 392 9.53 -6.92 21.68
N CYS A 393 8.93 -5.86 21.14
CA CYS A 393 8.95 -4.56 21.80
C CYS A 393 7.99 -4.50 23.00
N PRO A 394 8.47 -4.13 24.21
CA PRO A 394 7.62 -3.99 25.40
C PRO A 394 6.47 -2.98 25.25
N MET A 395 6.56 -2.04 24.29
CA MET A 395 5.50 -1.06 24.06
C MET A 395 4.20 -1.71 23.54
N PHE A 396 4.30 -2.87 22.88
CA PHE A 396 3.18 -3.58 22.24
C PHE A 396 2.70 -4.82 23.00
N GLN A 397 3.44 -5.24 24.03
CA GLN A 397 3.04 -6.28 24.99
C GLN A 397 2.12 -5.69 26.06
#